data_AF-M6ZSZ3-F1
#
_entry.id   AF-M6ZSZ3-F1
#
_cell.length_a   1.000
_cell.length_b   1.000
_cell.length_c   1.000
_cell.angle_alpha   90.00
_cell.angle_beta   90.00
_cell.angle_gamma   90.00
#
_symmetry.space_group_name_H-M   'P 1'
#
loop_
_entity.id
_entity.type
_entity.pdbx_description
1 polymer ?
#
loop_
_entity_poly.entity_id
_entity_poly.type
_entity_poly.pdbx_seq_one_letter_code
_entity_poly.pdbx_strand_id
1 'polypeptide(L)'
;MTFRPTGSTIILGDNPDNCPTGDSIILARSKTKYYGAYPSGLLERIRPLLVGGDAEATILHIPGGKAADYNGVKGGITLTGFGKNDVTVDLDPECNPNILCDVRKICDRVEAKGDKIYFSPLIDPSLFNSGDKQATTLIFPRPKAAIIDRPYSEFHADNYTPGKVFLPNLNKLIRDTFEILVPWGLVGVLDYKWPSPGKEQFKCIGLYPVLTGQNNDIRLFSIWQRRL
;
A
#
# COMPACT_ATOMS: atom_id res chain seq x y z
N MET A 1 11.04 -32.57 30.83
CA MET A 1 11.29 -31.26 30.19
C MET A 1 12.51 -31.41 29.30
N THR A 2 12.35 -31.29 27.99
CA THR A 2 13.47 -31.39 27.04
C THR A 2 14.09 -30.01 26.85
N PHE A 3 15.34 -29.86 27.28
CA PHE A 3 16.14 -28.66 27.04
C PHE A 3 16.42 -28.53 25.54
N ARG A 4 16.12 -27.36 24.96
CA ARG A 4 16.56 -27.02 23.60
C ARG A 4 17.92 -26.32 23.68
N PRO A 5 18.90 -26.66 22.82
CA PRO A 5 20.19 -25.98 22.78
C PRO A 5 20.01 -24.53 22.34
N THR A 6 20.76 -23.62 22.97
CA THR A 6 20.91 -22.23 22.54
C THR A 6 21.48 -22.20 21.11
N GLY A 7 20.73 -21.58 20.18
CA GLY A 7 21.15 -21.42 18.78
C GLY A 7 20.44 -22.32 17.76
N SER A 8 19.45 -23.13 18.16
CA SER A 8 18.59 -23.79 17.16
C SER A 8 17.74 -22.74 16.44
N THR A 9 17.96 -22.55 15.14
CA THR A 9 17.07 -21.79 14.25
C THR A 9 15.65 -22.29 14.47
N ILE A 10 14.74 -21.40 14.87
CA ILE A 10 13.32 -21.71 14.87
C ILE A 10 12.94 -21.86 13.40
N ILE A 11 12.93 -23.09 12.89
CA ILE A 11 12.13 -23.41 11.72
C ILE A 11 10.70 -23.31 12.23
N LEU A 12 10.08 -22.15 12.03
CA LEU A 12 8.63 -22.01 12.15
C LEU A 12 8.06 -22.95 11.09
N GLY A 13 7.76 -24.17 11.53
CA GLY A 13 7.34 -25.25 10.65
C GLY A 13 6.14 -24.84 9.80
N ASP A 14 5.96 -25.59 8.72
CA ASP A 14 4.90 -25.54 7.71
C ASP A 14 3.49 -25.72 8.31
N ASN A 15 3.11 -24.87 9.27
CA ASN A 15 1.73 -24.73 9.67
C ASN A 15 1.07 -23.85 8.60
N PRO A 16 0.11 -24.37 7.82
CA PRO A 16 -0.55 -23.60 6.77
C PRO A 16 -1.26 -22.35 7.31
N ASP A 17 -1.43 -22.19 8.62
CA ASP A 17 -2.01 -21.00 9.25
C ASP A 17 -0.98 -20.02 9.83
N ASN A 18 0.31 -20.35 9.86
CA ASN A 18 1.34 -19.39 10.24
C ASN A 18 1.69 -18.50 9.03
N CYS A 19 1.73 -17.19 9.22
CA CYS A 19 2.25 -16.30 8.18
C CYS A 19 3.72 -16.62 7.95
N PRO A 20 4.16 -16.93 6.71
CA PRO A 20 5.57 -17.18 6.47
C PRO A 20 6.35 -15.87 6.67
N THR A 21 7.29 -15.91 7.60
CA THR A 21 8.27 -14.84 7.74
C THR A 21 9.22 -14.91 6.56
N GLY A 22 9.25 -13.87 5.74
CA GLY A 22 10.19 -13.71 4.64
C GLY A 22 11.52 -13.11 5.09
N ASP A 23 12.49 -13.10 4.19
CA ASP A 23 13.77 -12.43 4.42
C ASP A 23 13.60 -10.92 4.66
N SER A 24 14.56 -10.31 5.34
CA SER A 24 14.56 -8.86 5.58
C SER A 24 14.85 -8.08 4.30
N ILE A 25 14.07 -7.03 4.03
CA ILE A 25 14.30 -6.07 2.95
C ILE A 25 15.16 -4.93 3.50
N ILE A 26 16.46 -4.97 3.19
CA ILE A 26 17.42 -3.93 3.60
C ILE A 26 17.64 -2.97 2.43
N LEU A 27 17.32 -1.69 2.65
CA LEU A 27 17.28 -0.66 1.61
C LEU A 27 18.04 0.60 2.03
N ALA A 28 18.33 1.45 1.06
CA ALA A 28 18.80 2.79 1.34
C ALA A 28 17.64 3.70 1.78
N ARG A 29 17.94 4.68 2.63
CA ARG A 29 16.98 5.74 3.00
C ARG A 29 16.41 6.42 1.75
N SER A 30 15.15 6.85 1.82
CA SER A 30 14.60 7.73 0.80
C SER A 30 15.40 9.03 0.73
N LYS A 31 15.77 9.47 -0.48
CA LYS A 31 16.39 10.78 -0.69
C LYS A 31 15.35 11.89 -0.94
N THR A 32 14.06 11.57 -0.85
CA THR A 32 12.99 12.54 -1.05
C THR A 32 12.69 13.29 0.26
N LYS A 33 12.31 14.57 0.15
CA LYS A 33 11.93 15.40 1.31
C LYS A 33 10.50 15.14 1.80
N TYR A 34 9.78 14.23 1.16
CA TYR A 34 8.39 13.91 1.51
C TYR A 34 8.36 13.03 2.76
N TYR A 35 7.56 13.41 3.75
CA TYR A 35 7.38 12.59 4.94
C TYR A 35 6.55 11.35 4.58
N GLY A 36 6.95 10.17 5.03
CA GLY A 36 6.26 8.94 4.68
C GLY A 36 6.70 8.31 3.36
N ALA A 37 7.70 8.88 2.68
CA ALA A 37 8.11 8.35 1.38
C ALA A 37 8.62 6.90 1.47
N TYR A 38 8.38 6.12 0.42
CA TYR A 38 8.94 4.78 0.31
C TYR A 38 10.47 4.79 0.44
N PRO A 39 11.08 3.78 1.06
CA PRO A 39 12.52 3.59 0.98
C PRO A 39 12.97 3.44 -0.47
N SER A 40 14.19 3.87 -0.77
CA SER A 40 14.74 3.78 -2.13
C SER A 40 14.87 2.31 -2.53
N GLY A 41 14.26 1.91 -3.66
CA GLY A 41 14.30 0.52 -4.14
C GLY A 41 13.20 -0.38 -3.56
N LEU A 42 12.30 0.12 -2.70
CA LEU A 42 11.28 -0.74 -2.09
C LEU A 42 10.27 -1.25 -3.12
N LEU A 43 9.73 -0.35 -3.95
CA LEU A 43 8.67 -0.71 -4.90
C LEU A 43 9.15 -1.79 -5.90
N GLU A 44 10.42 -1.73 -6.31
CA GLU A 44 11.08 -2.71 -7.16
C GLU A 44 11.14 -4.11 -6.51
N ARG A 45 11.21 -4.18 -5.17
CA ARG A 45 11.24 -5.43 -4.42
C ARG A 45 9.84 -5.97 -4.16
N ILE A 46 8.89 -5.11 -3.79
CA ILE A 46 7.56 -5.56 -3.36
C ILE A 46 6.61 -5.79 -4.55
N ARG A 47 6.78 -5.09 -5.67
CA ARG A 47 5.92 -5.26 -6.85
C ARG A 47 5.95 -6.71 -7.37
N PRO A 48 7.11 -7.37 -7.60
CA PRO A 48 7.14 -8.77 -8.02
C PRO A 48 6.47 -9.72 -7.02
N LEU A 49 6.50 -9.42 -5.72
CA LEU A 49 5.84 -10.23 -4.69
C LEU A 49 4.31 -10.13 -4.78
N LEU A 50 3.77 -9.02 -5.28
CA LEU A 50 2.34 -8.78 -5.40
C LEU A 50 1.75 -9.25 -6.72
N VAL A 51 2.51 -9.14 -7.83
CA VAL A 51 1.98 -9.38 -9.19
C VAL A 51 2.85 -10.32 -10.05
N GLY A 52 3.83 -11.01 -9.45
CA GLY A 52 4.57 -12.08 -10.12
C GLY A 52 5.41 -11.66 -11.34
N GLY A 53 5.74 -10.37 -11.46
CA GLY A 53 6.48 -9.82 -12.60
C GLY A 53 5.60 -9.35 -13.78
N ASP A 54 4.28 -9.35 -13.62
CA ASP A 54 3.37 -8.78 -14.62
C ASP A 54 3.58 -7.26 -14.77
N ALA A 55 4.20 -6.87 -15.88
CA ALA A 55 4.47 -5.48 -16.21
C ALA A 55 3.19 -4.67 -16.54
N GLU A 56 2.11 -5.35 -16.93
CA GLU A 56 0.82 -4.75 -17.27
C GLU A 56 -0.12 -4.65 -16.07
N ALA A 57 0.20 -5.33 -14.96
CA ALA A 57 -0.63 -5.30 -13.77
C ALA A 57 -0.79 -3.88 -13.21
N THR A 58 -2.02 -3.51 -12.90
CA THR A 58 -2.33 -2.32 -12.10
C THR A 58 -2.20 -2.63 -10.62
N ILE A 59 -1.40 -1.84 -9.90
CA ILE A 59 -1.38 -1.80 -8.43
C ILE A 59 -2.00 -0.48 -7.96
N LEU A 60 -2.90 -0.57 -6.98
CA LEU A 60 -3.51 0.59 -6.33
C LEU A 60 -2.71 0.99 -5.08
N HIS A 61 -2.23 2.23 -5.00
CA HIS A 61 -1.45 2.75 -3.86
C HIS A 61 -2.32 3.62 -2.93
N ILE A 62 -2.43 3.29 -1.64
CA ILE A 62 -3.48 3.80 -0.74
C ILE A 62 -3.03 4.00 0.73
N PRO A 63 -3.01 5.23 1.29
CA PRO A 63 -2.75 6.47 0.58
C PRO A 63 -1.48 6.34 -0.27
N GLY A 64 -1.49 6.92 -1.46
CA GLY A 64 -0.41 6.78 -2.43
C GLY A 64 0.75 7.74 -2.20
N GLY A 65 0.53 8.86 -1.51
CA GLY A 65 1.50 9.95 -1.38
C GLY A 65 2.16 10.27 -2.72
N LYS A 66 3.49 10.34 -2.72
CA LYS A 66 4.31 10.56 -3.93
C LYS A 66 4.80 9.26 -4.59
N ALA A 67 4.03 8.17 -4.53
CA ALA A 67 4.40 6.88 -5.13
C ALA A 67 4.78 7.00 -6.62
N ALA A 68 4.04 7.81 -7.39
CA ALA A 68 4.29 8.01 -8.82
C ALA A 68 5.67 8.61 -9.11
N ASP A 69 6.26 9.34 -8.15
CA ASP A 69 7.59 9.91 -8.28
C ASP A 69 8.69 8.81 -8.19
N TYR A 70 8.37 7.56 -7.84
CA TYR A 70 9.34 6.45 -7.77
C TYR A 70 9.61 5.80 -9.13
N ASN A 71 9.72 6.65 -10.15
CA ASN A 71 10.13 6.31 -11.50
C ASN A 71 11.23 7.26 -12.00
N GLY A 72 12.09 6.74 -12.87
CA GLY A 72 13.18 7.50 -13.50
C GLY A 72 14.49 7.47 -12.68
N VAL A 73 15.44 8.34 -13.04
CA VAL A 73 16.77 8.36 -12.40
C VAL A 73 16.79 9.36 -11.25
N LYS A 74 16.98 8.89 -10.02
CA LYS A 74 17.09 9.73 -8.81
C LYS A 74 18.42 9.50 -8.11
N GLY A 75 19.26 10.54 -8.09
CA GLY A 75 20.56 10.50 -7.43
C GLY A 75 21.46 9.36 -7.91
N GLY A 76 21.43 9.08 -9.23
CA GLY A 76 22.20 8.02 -9.90
C GLY A 76 21.58 6.63 -9.88
N ILE A 77 20.40 6.46 -9.27
CA ILE A 77 19.70 5.17 -9.19
C ILE A 77 18.48 5.22 -10.10
N THR A 78 18.35 4.24 -10.99
CA THR A 78 17.14 4.05 -11.80
C THR A 78 16.07 3.38 -10.95
N LEU A 79 14.94 4.06 -10.78
CA LEU A 79 13.75 3.56 -10.12
C LEU A 79 12.70 3.21 -11.17
N THR A 80 12.08 2.03 -11.02
CA THR A 80 11.06 1.49 -11.93
C THR A 80 9.95 0.76 -11.18
N GLY A 81 9.89 0.92 -9.86
CA GLY A 81 8.98 0.17 -9.03
C GLY A 81 7.52 0.61 -9.13
N PHE A 82 7.26 1.86 -9.56
CA PHE A 82 5.90 2.32 -9.84
C PHE A 82 5.50 1.90 -11.25
N GLY A 83 4.54 0.99 -11.36
CA GLY A 83 4.12 0.42 -12.64
C GLY A 83 3.49 1.46 -13.56
N LYS A 84 3.59 1.26 -14.88
CA LYS A 84 3.00 2.16 -15.88
C LYS A 84 1.47 2.30 -15.77
N ASN A 85 0.81 1.28 -15.21
CA ASN A 85 -0.63 1.23 -15.02
C ASN A 85 -1.03 1.36 -13.54
N ASP A 86 -0.10 1.70 -12.66
CA ASP A 86 -0.40 1.89 -11.24
C ASP A 86 -1.23 3.15 -11.02
N VAL A 87 -2.09 3.11 -10.00
CA VAL A 87 -3.04 4.18 -9.70
C VAL A 87 -2.83 4.60 -8.25
N THR A 88 -2.75 5.91 -8.00
CA THR A 88 -2.64 6.48 -6.65
C THR A 88 -3.98 7.01 -6.15
N VAL A 89 -4.28 6.72 -4.88
CA VAL A 89 -5.40 7.32 -4.14
C VAL A 89 -4.84 8.11 -2.98
N ASP A 90 -5.15 9.40 -2.88
CA ASP A 90 -4.73 10.21 -1.73
C ASP A 90 -5.74 11.31 -1.44
N LEU A 91 -5.71 11.85 -0.22
CA LEU A 91 -6.52 13.01 0.17
C LEU A 91 -5.74 14.33 0.04
N ASP A 92 -4.41 14.27 -0.06
CA ASP A 92 -3.56 15.43 -0.31
C ASP A 92 -3.50 15.80 -1.81
N PRO A 93 -4.08 16.92 -2.25
CA PRO A 93 -4.00 17.35 -3.65
C PRO A 93 -2.56 17.67 -4.09
N GLU A 94 -1.66 18.03 -3.18
CA GLU A 94 -0.24 18.33 -3.49
C GLU A 94 0.57 17.07 -3.84
N CYS A 95 0.03 15.89 -3.55
CA CYS A 95 0.57 14.62 -4.02
C CYS A 95 0.16 14.30 -5.46
N ASN A 96 -0.73 15.10 -6.07
CA ASN A 96 -1.28 14.91 -7.41
C ASN A 96 -1.77 13.47 -7.68
N PRO A 97 -2.66 12.92 -6.82
CA PRO A 97 -3.12 11.54 -6.97
C PRO A 97 -4.00 11.36 -8.21
N ASN A 98 -4.01 10.15 -8.79
CA ASN A 98 -4.98 9.82 -9.84
C ASN A 98 -6.43 9.90 -9.32
N ILE A 99 -6.63 9.58 -8.05
CA ILE A 99 -7.92 9.59 -7.37
C ILE A 99 -7.78 10.43 -6.08
N LEU A 100 -8.32 11.64 -6.08
CA LEU A 100 -8.39 12.49 -4.89
C LEU A 100 -9.56 12.03 -4.00
N CYS A 101 -9.28 11.32 -2.91
CA CYS A 101 -10.29 10.68 -2.07
C CYS A 101 -9.81 10.47 -0.62
N ASP A 102 -10.74 10.64 0.33
CA ASP A 102 -10.56 10.12 1.70
C ASP A 102 -10.64 8.59 1.66
N VAL A 103 -9.49 7.93 1.81
CA VAL A 103 -9.36 6.48 1.71
C VAL A 103 -10.23 5.71 2.71
N ARG A 104 -10.71 6.35 3.79
CA ARG A 104 -11.65 5.74 4.75
C ARG A 104 -13.02 5.46 4.13
N LYS A 105 -13.33 6.15 3.02
CA LYS A 105 -14.58 6.10 2.26
C LYS A 105 -14.37 5.52 0.86
N ILE A 106 -13.29 4.78 0.63
CA ILE A 106 -12.93 4.32 -0.71
C ILE A 106 -14.02 3.44 -1.35
N CYS A 107 -14.67 2.56 -0.57
CA CYS A 107 -15.80 1.75 -1.04
C CYS A 107 -17.08 2.55 -1.33
N ASP A 108 -17.22 3.76 -0.77
CA ASP A 108 -18.36 4.63 -1.05
C ASP A 108 -18.19 5.34 -2.41
N ARG A 109 -16.97 5.31 -2.98
CA ARG A 109 -16.57 6.12 -4.13
C ARG A 109 -16.08 5.31 -5.30
N VAL A 110 -15.55 4.12 -5.05
CA VAL A 110 -15.02 3.21 -6.05
C VAL A 110 -15.93 2.01 -6.16
N GLU A 111 -16.50 1.82 -7.34
CA GLU A 111 -17.27 0.64 -7.68
C GLU A 111 -16.45 -0.28 -8.59
N ALA A 112 -16.28 -1.54 -8.21
CA ALA A 112 -15.60 -2.53 -9.03
C ALA A 112 -16.61 -3.33 -9.87
N LYS A 113 -16.49 -3.27 -11.20
CA LYS A 113 -17.41 -3.90 -12.16
C LYS A 113 -16.60 -4.58 -13.26
N GLY A 114 -16.67 -5.91 -13.30
CA GLY A 114 -15.90 -6.72 -14.24
C GLY A 114 -14.40 -6.49 -14.05
N ASP A 115 -13.74 -6.08 -15.13
CA ASP A 115 -12.31 -5.80 -15.26
C ASP A 115 -11.94 -4.33 -14.99
N LYS A 116 -12.88 -3.52 -14.49
CA LYS A 116 -12.69 -2.08 -14.25
C LYS A 116 -13.09 -1.65 -12.84
N ILE A 117 -12.51 -0.55 -12.40
CA ILE A 117 -13.00 0.26 -11.29
C ILE A 117 -13.52 1.59 -11.82
N TYR A 118 -14.64 2.03 -11.25
CA TYR A 118 -15.34 3.26 -11.58
C TYR A 118 -15.29 4.15 -10.35
N PHE A 119 -14.62 5.28 -10.46
CA PHE A 119 -14.53 6.24 -9.38
C PHE A 119 -15.49 7.40 -9.64
N SER A 120 -16.42 7.58 -8.71
CA SER A 120 -17.31 8.75 -8.68
C SER A 120 -16.59 9.85 -7.90
N PRO A 121 -16.08 10.91 -8.58
CA PRO A 121 -15.35 11.95 -7.88
C PRO A 121 -16.25 12.64 -6.87
N LEU A 122 -15.68 12.99 -5.72
CA LEU A 122 -16.37 13.78 -4.72
C LEU A 122 -16.55 15.23 -5.16
N ILE A 123 -15.65 15.72 -6.01
CA ILE A 123 -15.36 17.13 -6.18
C ILE A 123 -14.84 17.31 -7.62
N ASP A 124 -15.53 18.12 -8.40
CA ASP A 124 -14.94 18.80 -9.56
C ASP A 124 -13.74 19.62 -9.03
N PRO A 125 -12.53 19.51 -9.60
CA PRO A 125 -11.38 20.35 -9.25
C PRO A 125 -11.70 21.86 -9.15
N SER A 126 -12.81 22.31 -9.74
CA SER A 126 -13.39 23.65 -9.60
C SER A 126 -13.85 24.05 -8.18
N LEU A 127 -13.98 23.15 -7.20
CA LEU A 127 -14.22 23.54 -5.81
C LEU A 127 -13.00 24.18 -5.13
N PHE A 128 -11.85 24.23 -5.82
CA PHE A 128 -10.74 25.11 -5.47
C PHE A 128 -10.62 26.35 -6.39
N ASN A 129 -11.37 26.42 -7.49
CA ASN A 129 -11.54 27.61 -8.34
C ASN A 129 -12.75 27.43 -9.29
N SER A 130 -13.90 27.97 -8.89
CA SER A 130 -15.04 28.36 -9.74
C SER A 130 -15.68 27.29 -10.67
N GLY A 131 -16.84 26.78 -10.24
CA GLY A 131 -17.97 26.47 -11.14
C GLY A 131 -18.33 24.99 -11.33
N ASP A 132 -19.53 24.62 -10.88
CA ASP A 132 -20.17 23.30 -11.05
C ASP A 132 -20.06 22.76 -12.49
N LYS A 133 -19.19 21.77 -12.72
CA LYS A 133 -19.33 20.81 -13.81
C LYS A 133 -19.55 19.42 -13.24
N GLN A 134 -20.46 18.67 -13.87
CA GLN A 134 -20.67 17.25 -13.55
C GLN A 134 -19.33 16.50 -13.59
N ALA A 135 -18.94 15.96 -12.44
CA ALA A 135 -17.68 15.24 -12.31
C ALA A 135 -17.70 14.00 -13.22
N THR A 136 -16.77 13.92 -14.16
CA THR A 136 -16.66 12.77 -15.05
C THR A 136 -16.19 11.56 -14.25
N THR A 137 -16.93 10.46 -14.31
CA THR A 137 -16.50 9.18 -13.71
C THR A 137 -15.15 8.78 -14.28
N LEU A 138 -14.16 8.59 -13.42
CA LEU A 138 -12.86 8.08 -13.82
C LEU A 138 -12.92 6.56 -13.88
N ILE A 139 -12.31 5.98 -14.91
CA ILE A 139 -12.35 4.54 -15.16
C ILE A 139 -10.92 4.03 -15.27
N PHE A 140 -10.59 3.02 -14.47
CA PHE A 140 -9.28 2.37 -14.49
C PHE A 140 -9.43 0.86 -14.62
N PRO A 141 -8.40 0.15 -15.11
CA PRO A 141 -8.34 -1.30 -14.97
C PRO A 141 -8.50 -1.71 -13.51
N ARG A 142 -9.20 -2.81 -13.27
CA ARG A 142 -9.39 -3.34 -11.93
C ARG A 142 -8.03 -3.80 -11.38
N PRO A 143 -7.57 -3.27 -10.24
CA PRO A 143 -6.22 -3.56 -9.78
C PRO A 143 -6.03 -5.04 -9.42
N LYS A 144 -4.87 -5.60 -9.80
CA LYS A 144 -4.47 -6.95 -9.43
C LYS A 144 -3.94 -7.02 -8.00
N ALA A 145 -3.43 -5.90 -7.49
CA ALA A 145 -2.99 -5.77 -6.12
C ALA A 145 -3.17 -4.34 -5.60
N ALA A 146 -2.98 -4.16 -4.30
CA ALA A 146 -2.84 -2.85 -3.69
C ALA A 146 -1.63 -2.81 -2.76
N ILE A 147 -1.09 -1.60 -2.55
CA ILE A 147 -0.12 -1.29 -1.49
C ILE A 147 -0.74 -0.24 -0.58
N ILE A 148 -0.79 -0.55 0.71
CA ILE A 148 -1.22 0.38 1.74
C ILE A 148 0.00 0.94 2.47
N ASP A 149 0.22 2.26 2.39
CA ASP A 149 1.26 2.99 3.12
C ASP A 149 0.61 4.18 3.85
N ARG A 150 -0.27 3.85 4.81
CA ARG A 150 -0.95 4.87 5.60
C ARG A 150 0.02 5.58 6.54
N PRO A 151 -0.33 6.78 7.05
CA PRO A 151 0.42 7.36 8.16
C PRO A 151 0.55 6.36 9.31
N TYR A 152 1.78 5.95 9.60
CA TYR A 152 2.08 4.73 10.36
C TYR A 152 1.42 4.65 11.74
N SER A 153 1.30 5.80 12.41
CA SER A 153 0.69 5.93 13.73
C SER A 153 -0.03 7.28 13.86
N GLU A 154 -0.82 7.44 14.92
CA GLU A 154 -1.43 8.73 15.29
C GLU A 154 -0.38 9.83 15.49
N PHE A 155 0.77 9.48 16.06
CA PHE A 155 1.90 10.41 16.24
C PHE A 155 2.46 10.88 14.90
N HIS A 156 2.61 9.97 13.94
CA HIS A 156 3.15 10.32 12.62
C HIS A 156 2.13 11.01 11.72
N ALA A 157 0.84 10.81 11.96
CA ALA A 157 -0.21 11.30 11.08
C ALA A 157 -0.30 12.82 10.98
N ASP A 158 0.11 13.56 12.02
CA ASP A 158 0.16 15.02 11.97
C ASP A 158 1.29 15.57 11.05
N ASN A 159 2.21 14.73 10.56
CA ASN A 159 3.22 15.11 9.55
C ASN A 159 2.70 15.02 8.11
N TYR A 160 1.51 14.47 7.90
CA TYR A 160 0.87 14.37 6.59
C TYR A 160 -0.16 15.49 6.47
N THR A 161 -0.31 16.06 5.26
CA THR A 161 -1.22 17.18 5.00
C THR A 161 -2.65 16.94 5.51
N PRO A 162 -3.27 15.75 5.33
CA PRO A 162 -4.59 15.49 5.90
C PRO A 162 -4.62 15.55 7.44
N GLY A 163 -3.52 15.21 8.11
CA GLY A 163 -3.43 15.17 9.56
C GLY A 163 -4.08 13.94 10.19
N LYS A 164 -3.90 13.78 11.51
CA LYS A 164 -4.38 12.58 12.25
C LYS A 164 -5.89 12.35 12.19
N VAL A 165 -6.69 13.38 11.96
CA VAL A 165 -8.16 13.25 11.94
C VAL A 165 -8.63 12.40 10.75
N PHE A 166 -7.78 12.23 9.73
CA PHE A 166 -8.02 11.39 8.56
C PHE A 166 -7.25 10.07 8.61
N LEU A 167 -6.59 9.74 9.72
CA LEU A 167 -5.86 8.48 9.85
C LEU A 167 -6.82 7.29 9.66
N PRO A 168 -6.60 6.40 8.65
CA PRO A 168 -7.48 5.28 8.44
C PRO A 168 -7.22 4.16 9.46
N ASN A 169 -8.29 3.46 9.85
CA ASN A 169 -8.17 2.20 10.56
C ASN A 169 -7.60 1.13 9.62
N LEU A 170 -6.40 0.63 9.92
CA LEU A 170 -5.67 -0.27 9.03
C LEU A 170 -6.45 -1.53 8.67
N ASN A 171 -7.04 -2.19 9.65
CA ASN A 171 -7.78 -3.43 9.45
C ASN A 171 -9.02 -3.22 8.59
N LYS A 172 -9.75 -2.12 8.79
CA LYS A 172 -10.88 -1.75 7.92
C LYS A 172 -10.39 -1.46 6.50
N LEU A 173 -9.34 -0.66 6.35
CA LEU A 173 -8.82 -0.29 5.04
C LEU A 173 -8.37 -1.51 4.22
N ILE A 174 -7.74 -2.51 4.85
CA ILE A 174 -7.40 -3.77 4.18
C ILE A 174 -8.66 -4.47 3.66
N ARG A 175 -9.70 -4.61 4.50
CA ARG A 175 -10.97 -5.25 4.12
C ARG A 175 -11.64 -4.52 2.96
N ASP A 176 -11.78 -3.21 3.07
CA ASP A 176 -12.35 -2.34 2.04
C ASP A 176 -11.59 -2.47 0.72
N THR A 177 -10.26 -2.51 0.77
CA THR A 177 -9.42 -2.64 -0.42
C THR A 177 -9.71 -3.94 -1.18
N PHE A 178 -9.95 -5.06 -0.48
CA PHE A 178 -10.31 -6.33 -1.13
C PHE A 178 -11.65 -6.29 -1.88
N GLU A 179 -12.56 -5.37 -1.57
CA GLU A 179 -13.81 -5.21 -2.33
C GLU A 179 -13.56 -4.58 -3.72
N ILE A 180 -12.42 -3.89 -3.89
CA ILE A 180 -12.07 -3.15 -5.10
C ILE A 180 -11.15 -3.99 -6.01
N LEU A 181 -10.28 -4.82 -5.43
CA LEU A 181 -9.35 -5.67 -6.18
C LEU A 181 -10.07 -6.76 -6.98
N VAL A 182 -9.37 -7.34 -7.96
CA VAL A 182 -9.79 -8.62 -8.56
C VAL A 182 -9.92 -9.71 -7.48
N PRO A 183 -10.76 -10.75 -7.67
CA PRO A 183 -11.02 -11.76 -6.64
C PRO A 183 -9.77 -12.45 -6.06
N TRP A 184 -8.72 -12.60 -6.87
CA TRP A 184 -7.45 -13.25 -6.50
C TRP A 184 -6.35 -12.26 -6.11
N GLY A 185 -6.69 -10.98 -5.97
CA GLY A 185 -5.72 -9.93 -5.74
C GLY A 185 -5.07 -9.99 -4.36
N LEU A 186 -3.93 -9.32 -4.24
CA LEU A 186 -3.15 -9.24 -3.00
C LEU A 186 -3.14 -7.82 -2.44
N VAL A 187 -3.15 -7.70 -1.11
CA VAL A 187 -2.97 -6.42 -0.43
C VAL A 187 -1.64 -6.45 0.31
N GLY A 188 -0.67 -5.66 -0.18
CA GLY A 188 0.54 -5.33 0.55
C GLY A 188 0.30 -4.18 1.53
N VAL A 189 0.91 -4.24 2.70
CA VAL A 189 0.76 -3.21 3.75
C VAL A 189 2.13 -2.89 4.31
N LEU A 190 2.53 -1.63 4.25
CA LEU A 190 3.73 -1.09 4.86
C LEU A 190 3.34 -0.26 6.09
N ASP A 191 3.66 -0.75 7.29
CA ASP A 191 3.24 -0.12 8.54
C ASP A 191 4.19 -0.46 9.70
N TYR A 192 4.04 0.17 10.86
CA TYR A 192 4.71 -0.24 12.10
C TYR A 192 3.94 -1.33 12.86
N LYS A 193 2.66 -1.52 12.52
CA LYS A 193 1.80 -2.55 13.10
C LYS A 193 1.67 -3.73 12.14
N TRP A 194 1.76 -4.94 12.66
CA TRP A 194 1.30 -6.13 11.95
C TRP A 194 -0.23 -6.20 12.04
N PRO A 195 -0.99 -6.00 10.94
CA PRO A 195 -2.45 -5.96 11.03
C PRO A 195 -3.07 -7.33 11.32
N SER A 196 -4.35 -7.29 11.69
CA SER A 196 -5.22 -8.46 11.86
C SER A 196 -6.62 -8.13 11.33
N PRO A 197 -6.81 -8.13 9.99
CA PRO A 197 -8.07 -7.73 9.37
C PRO A 197 -9.21 -8.72 9.60
N GLY A 198 -8.91 -9.94 10.07
CA GLY A 198 -9.88 -10.98 10.38
C GLY A 198 -9.39 -12.34 9.90
N LYS A 199 -8.94 -13.20 10.83
CA LYS A 199 -8.26 -14.48 10.53
C LYS A 199 -9.10 -15.49 9.73
N GLU A 200 -10.42 -15.43 9.85
CA GLU A 200 -11.36 -16.34 9.17
C GLU A 200 -11.51 -15.98 7.69
N GLN A 201 -11.37 -14.70 7.34
CA GLN A 201 -11.58 -14.20 5.97
C GLN A 201 -10.26 -13.90 5.25
N PHE A 202 -9.18 -13.64 5.99
CA PHE A 202 -7.92 -13.18 5.44
C PHE A 202 -6.75 -13.95 6.03
N LYS A 203 -5.74 -14.18 5.19
CA LYS A 203 -4.49 -14.81 5.57
C LYS A 203 -3.32 -13.91 5.19
N CYS A 204 -2.38 -13.75 6.13
CA CYS A 204 -1.08 -13.18 5.87
C CYS A 204 -0.22 -14.26 5.19
N ILE A 205 0.27 -13.98 3.98
CA ILE A 205 1.04 -14.90 3.16
C ILE A 205 2.49 -14.45 2.94
N GLY A 206 2.89 -13.34 3.56
CA GLY A 206 4.25 -12.86 3.55
C GLY A 206 4.45 -11.76 4.58
N LEU A 207 5.60 -11.78 5.24
CA LEU A 207 5.96 -10.82 6.28
C LEU A 207 7.44 -10.45 6.18
N TYR A 208 7.73 -9.20 5.84
CA TYR A 208 9.07 -8.72 5.50
C TYR A 208 9.43 -7.49 6.33
N PRO A 209 10.38 -7.58 7.26
CA PRO A 209 10.96 -6.39 7.89
C PRO A 209 11.63 -5.50 6.83
N VAL A 210 11.40 -4.19 6.90
CA VAL A 210 11.96 -3.19 5.99
C VAL A 210 12.88 -2.26 6.78
N LEU A 211 14.18 -2.34 6.50
CA LEU A 211 15.24 -1.61 7.20
C LEU A 211 15.88 -0.58 6.27
N THR A 212 16.19 0.61 6.79
CA THR A 212 16.70 1.74 5.97
C THR A 212 18.01 2.36 6.45
N GLY A 213 18.79 1.60 7.22
CA GLY A 213 20.05 2.03 7.83
C GLY A 213 19.90 2.54 9.26
N GLN A 214 21.00 2.96 9.88
CA GLN A 214 21.06 3.35 11.30
C GLN A 214 20.19 4.58 11.63
N ASN A 215 19.58 4.58 12.82
CA ASN A 215 18.75 5.66 13.34
C ASN A 215 17.54 5.99 12.44
N ASN A 216 16.86 4.96 11.92
CA ASN A 216 15.59 5.06 11.23
C ASN A 216 14.60 4.08 11.82
N ASP A 217 13.31 4.39 11.71
CA ASP A 217 12.26 3.47 12.07
C ASP A 217 12.25 2.25 11.15
N ILE A 218 12.01 1.08 11.73
CA ILE A 218 11.84 -0.18 11.00
C ILE A 218 10.36 -0.33 10.67
N ARG A 219 10.06 -0.56 9.38
CA ARG A 219 8.70 -0.84 8.91
C ARG A 219 8.52 -2.32 8.67
N LEU A 220 7.26 -2.76 8.63
CA LEU A 220 6.87 -4.12 8.33
C LEU A 220 6.06 -4.10 7.04
N PHE A 221 6.51 -4.82 6.02
CA PHE A 221 5.73 -5.09 4.83
C PHE A 221 5.04 -6.44 4.96
N SER A 222 3.71 -6.45 5.05
CA SER A 222 2.91 -7.67 5.13
C SER A 222 2.07 -7.84 3.87
N ILE A 223 1.92 -9.07 3.40
CA ILE A 223 1.12 -9.41 2.21
C ILE A 223 -0.08 -10.23 2.64
N TRP A 224 -1.26 -9.82 2.21
CA TRP A 224 -2.53 -10.41 2.59
C TRP A 224 -3.27 -10.94 1.37
N GLN A 225 -4.00 -12.03 1.60
CA GLN A 225 -4.89 -12.67 0.64
C GLN A 225 -6.23 -13.00 1.30
N ARG A 226 -7.33 -12.98 0.53
CA ARG A 226 -8.62 -13.51 0.98
C ARG A 226 -8.55 -15.04 1.05
N ARG A 227 -9.07 -15.63 2.13
CA ARG A 227 -9.26 -17.08 2.21
C ARG A 227 -10.39 -17.49 1.27
N LEU A 228 -10.21 -18.63 0.60
CA LEU A 228 -11.25 -19.27 -0.19
C LEU A 228 -12.23 -20.03 0.70
#